data_AF-A0A5J4SDV9-F1
#
_entry.id   AF-A0A5J4SDV9-F1
#
_cell.length_a   1.000
_cell.length_b   1.000
_cell.length_c   1.000
_cell.angle_alpha   90.00
_cell.angle_beta   90.00
_cell.angle_gamma   90.00
#
_symmetry.space_group_name_H-M   'P 1'
#
loop_
_entity.id
_entity.type
_entity.pdbx_description
1 polymer ?
#
loop_
_entity_poly.entity_id
_entity_poly.type
_entity_poly.pdbx_seq_one_letter_code
_entity_poly.pdbx_strand_id
1 'polypeptide(L)'
;MKPIRNFSVLLLCVLLPVACKTPRTTQISGEAPLRYLSSKLQLTAPYQGEMITLNGTIKMECNERIQVSVLMPMFHTEVVRIDITPTEVLFIDRMNKRYVQASTADINVLLTRKINFEKLEKLLLDASQPNAKTTITGEEVGISSLRSAKLRLYDFSTDNITITPTKVSPQYTPIELNGLLKLILEK
;
A
#
# COMPACT_ATOMS: atom_id res chain seq x y z
N MET A 1 16.32 -19.97 -1.76
CA MET A 1 16.15 -18.53 -1.43
C MET A 1 15.30 -18.43 -0.17
N LYS A 2 15.77 -17.78 0.89
CA LYS A 2 14.95 -17.58 2.11
C LYS A 2 13.74 -16.72 1.75
N PRO A 3 12.52 -17.09 2.17
CA PRO A 3 11.30 -16.39 1.76
C PRO A 3 11.37 -14.94 2.20
N ILE A 4 11.06 -14.04 1.28
CA ILE A 4 11.16 -12.61 1.50
C ILE A 4 9.96 -12.15 2.34
N ARG A 5 10.08 -12.35 3.65
CA ARG A 5 9.18 -11.86 4.70
C ARG A 5 8.98 -10.33 4.69
N ASN A 6 9.81 -9.60 3.95
CA ASN A 6 9.90 -8.15 4.09
C ASN A 6 9.21 -7.37 2.94
N PHE A 7 8.80 -8.02 1.85
CA PHE A 7 7.99 -7.36 0.80
C PHE A 7 6.50 -7.28 1.16
N SER A 8 6.05 -8.19 2.01
CA SER A 8 4.69 -8.25 2.55
C SER A 8 4.41 -7.11 3.57
N VAL A 9 5.47 -6.46 4.06
CA VAL A 9 5.46 -5.20 4.85
C VAL A 9 4.76 -4.05 4.12
N LEU A 10 4.95 -3.97 2.79
CA LEU A 10 4.33 -2.93 1.97
C LEU A 10 2.80 -3.03 2.04
N LEU A 11 2.25 -4.24 2.03
CA LEU A 11 0.82 -4.46 2.15
C LEU A 11 0.31 -3.89 3.45
N LEU A 12 1.02 -4.08 4.58
CA LEU A 12 0.58 -3.52 5.84
C LEU A 12 0.83 -2.02 6.00
N CYS A 13 1.90 -1.46 5.44
CA CYS A 13 2.11 -0.01 5.42
C CYS A 13 1.08 0.72 4.55
N VAL A 14 0.61 0.10 3.47
CA VAL A 14 -0.46 0.63 2.61
C VAL A 14 -1.83 0.44 3.24
N LEU A 15 -2.08 -0.70 3.91
CA LEU A 15 -3.41 -1.06 4.43
C LEU A 15 -3.69 -0.57 5.86
N LEU A 16 -2.67 -0.20 6.64
CA LEU A 16 -2.88 0.32 7.99
C LEU A 16 -2.94 1.85 7.97
N PRO A 17 -4.14 2.45 8.08
CA PRO A 17 -4.23 3.88 8.27
C PRO A 17 -3.53 4.22 9.60
N VAL A 18 -2.40 4.91 9.50
CA VAL A 18 -1.82 5.60 10.64
C VAL A 18 -2.73 6.77 10.91
N ALA A 19 -3.41 6.74 12.06
CA ALA A 19 -4.19 7.87 12.54
C ALA A 19 -3.23 9.02 12.88
N CYS A 20 -2.84 9.81 11.89
CA CYS A 20 -2.24 11.11 12.13
C CYS A 20 -3.33 12.00 12.74
N LYS A 21 -3.18 12.37 14.01
CA LYS A 21 -3.92 13.48 14.58
C LYS A 21 -3.37 14.76 13.95
N THR A 22 -4.07 15.32 12.97
CA THR A 22 -3.76 16.64 12.41
C THR A 22 -5.07 17.42 12.16
N PRO A 23 -5.04 18.77 12.27
CA PRO A 23 -6.19 19.61 12.61
C PRO A 23 -7.22 19.76 11.48
N ARG A 24 -8.42 20.21 11.88
CA ARG A 24 -9.48 20.72 11.00
C ARG A 24 -8.92 21.75 10.02
N THR A 25 -9.23 21.62 8.73
CA THR A 25 -9.29 22.73 7.76
C THR A 25 -10.16 22.26 6.59
N THR A 26 -11.41 22.73 6.53
CA THR A 26 -11.90 23.84 5.69
C THR A 26 -12.26 23.33 4.30
N GLN A 27 -13.58 23.21 4.09
CA GLN A 27 -14.19 22.93 2.79
C GLN A 27 -13.74 23.99 1.79
N ILE A 28 -13.02 23.57 0.75
CA ILE A 28 -12.85 24.37 -0.46
C ILE A 28 -14.11 24.14 -1.31
N SER A 29 -14.91 25.19 -1.43
CA SER A 29 -16.10 25.26 -2.25
C SER A 29 -15.68 25.47 -3.71
N GLY A 30 -16.15 24.61 -4.64
CA GLY A 30 -16.25 24.95 -6.06
C GLY A 30 -15.35 24.20 -7.07
N GLU A 31 -14.49 23.28 -6.66
CA GLU A 31 -13.72 22.45 -7.60
C GLU A 31 -14.49 21.17 -7.95
N ALA A 32 -14.40 20.73 -9.22
CA ALA A 32 -14.90 19.41 -9.62
C ALA A 32 -14.31 18.35 -8.67
N PRO A 33 -15.11 17.35 -8.22
CA PRO A 33 -14.63 16.39 -7.26
C PRO A 33 -13.38 15.71 -7.79
N LEU A 34 -12.30 15.78 -7.01
CA LEU A 34 -11.02 15.17 -7.36
C LEU A 34 -11.26 13.69 -7.68
N ARG A 35 -10.99 13.32 -8.93
CA ARG A 35 -11.27 11.98 -9.44
C ARG A 35 -10.07 11.05 -9.36
N TYR A 36 -8.88 11.61 -9.54
CA TYR A 36 -7.65 10.85 -9.63
C TYR A 36 -6.57 11.42 -8.71
N LEU A 37 -5.74 10.52 -8.20
CA LEU A 37 -4.50 10.87 -7.52
C LEU A 37 -3.42 9.87 -7.92
N SER A 38 -2.21 10.36 -8.16
CA SER A 38 -1.03 9.51 -8.30
C SER A 38 0.12 10.06 -7.46
N SER A 39 1.04 9.18 -7.06
CA SER A 39 2.28 9.56 -6.40
C SER A 39 3.38 8.55 -6.67
N LYS A 40 4.63 9.00 -6.53
CA LYS A 40 5.77 8.11 -6.35
C LYS A 40 5.83 7.68 -4.89
N LEU A 41 6.24 6.43 -4.67
CA LEU A 41 6.51 5.89 -3.34
C LEU A 41 7.95 5.43 -3.23
N GLN A 42 8.51 5.57 -2.03
CA GLN A 42 9.79 5.01 -1.64
C GLN A 42 9.62 4.26 -0.32
N LEU A 43 9.83 2.94 -0.36
CA LEU A 43 9.79 2.07 0.82
C LEU A 43 11.22 1.70 1.21
N THR A 44 11.63 2.14 2.39
CA THR A 44 12.87 1.67 3.03
C THR A 44 12.52 0.62 4.07
N ALA A 45 13.04 -0.60 3.96
CA ALA A 45 12.74 -1.69 4.88
C ALA A 45 13.98 -2.57 5.09
N PRO A 46 14.10 -3.25 6.25
CA PRO A 46 15.15 -4.24 6.41
C PRO A 46 14.96 -5.39 5.41
N TYR A 47 16.04 -5.95 4.88
CA TYR A 47 16.09 -7.14 4.03
C TYR A 47 17.43 -7.85 4.25
N GLN A 48 17.39 -9.12 4.67
CA GLN A 48 18.58 -9.96 4.93
C GLN A 48 19.64 -9.32 5.86
N GLY A 49 19.22 -8.46 6.79
CA GLY A 49 20.12 -7.79 7.75
C GLY A 49 20.60 -6.40 7.30
N GLU A 50 20.29 -5.99 6.07
CA GLU A 50 20.61 -4.66 5.53
C GLU A 50 19.34 -3.85 5.29
N MET A 51 19.44 -2.52 5.20
CA MET A 51 18.31 -1.68 4.79
C MET A 51 18.28 -1.57 3.27
N ILE A 52 17.17 -1.97 2.65
CA ILE A 52 16.94 -1.78 1.22
C ILE A 52 15.92 -0.66 1.00
N THR A 53 16.15 0.13 -0.04
CA THR A 53 15.21 1.16 -0.51
C THR A 53 14.61 0.71 -1.83
N LEU A 54 13.28 0.58 -1.86
CA LEU A 54 12.47 0.18 -3.00
C LEU A 54 11.70 1.40 -3.49
N ASN A 55 11.56 1.54 -4.80
CA ASN A 55 10.77 2.61 -5.41
C ASN A 55 9.45 2.05 -5.93
N GLY A 56 8.48 2.91 -6.20
CA GLY A 56 7.21 2.49 -6.76
C GLY A 56 6.26 3.64 -7.05
N THR A 57 5.00 3.31 -7.28
CA THR A 57 3.94 4.26 -7.57
C THR A 57 2.65 3.87 -6.88
N ILE A 58 1.88 4.88 -6.47
CA ILE A 58 0.47 4.74 -6.09
C ILE A 58 -0.36 5.44 -7.16
N LYS A 59 -1.45 4.80 -7.58
CA LYS A 59 -2.49 5.37 -8.43
C LYS A 59 -3.84 5.13 -7.78
N MET A 60 -4.69 6.14 -7.76
CA MET A 60 -6.00 6.09 -7.14
C MET A 60 -7.04 6.71 -8.08
N GLU A 61 -8.15 6.00 -8.27
CA GLU A 61 -9.40 6.53 -8.79
C GLU A 61 -10.40 6.51 -7.64
N CYS A 62 -10.92 7.69 -7.30
CA CYS A 62 -11.75 7.88 -6.13
C CYS A 62 -13.02 7.01 -6.20
N ASN A 63 -13.38 6.37 -5.09
CA ASN A 63 -14.47 5.41 -4.90
C ASN A 63 -14.33 4.10 -5.68
N GLU A 64 -13.27 3.91 -6.47
CA GLU A 64 -13.15 2.78 -7.39
C GLU A 64 -11.96 1.88 -7.04
N ARG A 65 -10.73 2.45 -7.01
CA ARG A 65 -9.52 1.64 -6.84
C ARG A 65 -8.33 2.45 -6.35
N ILE A 66 -7.53 1.83 -5.49
CA ILE A 66 -6.13 2.18 -5.23
C ILE A 66 -5.24 1.07 -5.75
N GLN A 67 -4.20 1.43 -6.49
CA GLN A 67 -3.23 0.53 -7.09
C GLN A 67 -1.82 0.92 -6.68
N VAL A 68 -1.11 -0.01 -6.05
CA VAL A 68 0.28 0.17 -5.61
C VAL A 68 1.17 -0.77 -6.40
N SER A 69 2.28 -0.25 -6.88
CA SER A 69 3.28 -1.00 -7.65
C SER A 69 4.66 -0.69 -7.09
N VAL A 70 5.42 -1.72 -6.74
CA VAL A 70 6.77 -1.57 -6.17
C VAL A 70 7.78 -2.30 -7.02
N LEU A 71 8.90 -1.63 -7.24
CA LEU A 71 9.94 -2.00 -8.17
C LEU A 71 11.22 -2.38 -7.42
N MET A 72 11.94 -3.38 -7.94
CA MET A 72 13.28 -3.71 -7.47
C MET A 72 14.29 -2.62 -7.91
N PRO A 73 15.28 -2.24 -7.08
CA PRO A 73 16.20 -1.14 -7.42
C PRO A 73 17.11 -1.45 -8.60
N MET A 74 17.61 -2.69 -8.69
CA MET A 74 18.62 -3.10 -9.68
C MET A 74 18.06 -3.23 -11.10
N PHE A 75 16.84 -3.75 -11.25
CA PHE A 75 16.27 -4.12 -12.54
C PHE A 75 14.98 -3.39 -12.87
N HIS A 76 14.49 -2.53 -11.96
CA HIS A 76 13.23 -1.80 -12.08
C HIS A 76 12.02 -2.68 -12.40
N THR A 77 12.10 -3.98 -12.09
CA THR A 77 11.00 -4.93 -12.29
C THR A 77 10.01 -4.83 -11.14
N GLU A 78 8.72 -4.93 -11.45
CA GLU A 78 7.69 -4.99 -10.41
C GLU A 78 7.86 -6.26 -9.58
N VAL A 79 7.93 -6.09 -8.26
CA VAL A 79 8.10 -7.16 -7.28
C VAL A 79 6.85 -7.38 -6.45
N VAL A 80 6.07 -6.32 -6.24
CA VAL A 80 4.78 -6.34 -5.54
C VAL A 80 3.77 -5.48 -6.29
N ARG A 81 2.56 -6.02 -6.43
CA ARG A 81 1.38 -5.28 -6.87
C ARG A 81 0.26 -5.43 -5.86
N ILE A 82 -0.41 -4.33 -5.54
CA ILE A 82 -1.58 -4.33 -4.67
C ILE A 82 -2.68 -3.58 -5.39
N ASP A 83 -3.82 -4.22 -5.62
CA ASP A 83 -5.06 -3.57 -6.01
C ASP A 83 -6.02 -3.63 -4.83
N ILE A 84 -6.56 -2.48 -4.45
CA ILE A 84 -7.53 -2.32 -3.36
C ILE A 84 -8.75 -1.67 -3.98
N THR A 85 -9.92 -2.26 -3.80
CA THR A 85 -11.22 -1.67 -4.14
C THR A 85 -12.04 -1.52 -2.85
N PRO A 86 -13.25 -0.92 -2.89
CA PRO A 86 -14.11 -0.88 -1.71
C PRO A 86 -14.41 -2.26 -1.10
N THR A 87 -14.42 -3.32 -1.90
CA THR A 87 -14.89 -4.65 -1.50
C THR A 87 -13.79 -5.71 -1.41
N GLU A 88 -12.68 -5.54 -2.11
CA GLU A 88 -11.64 -6.56 -2.22
C GLU A 88 -10.22 -5.99 -2.19
N VAL A 89 -9.27 -6.84 -1.81
CA VAL A 89 -7.84 -6.60 -1.94
C VAL A 89 -7.22 -7.76 -2.70
N LEU A 90 -6.48 -7.43 -3.74
CA LEU A 90 -5.61 -8.32 -4.48
C LEU A 90 -4.15 -7.95 -4.20
N PHE A 91 -3.42 -8.86 -3.59
CA PHE A 91 -1.98 -8.77 -3.38
C PHE A 91 -1.26 -9.78 -4.28
N ILE A 92 -0.29 -9.31 -5.06
CA ILE A 92 0.55 -10.16 -5.92
C ILE A 92 2.01 -10.01 -5.52
N ASP A 93 2.62 -11.15 -5.19
CA ASP A 93 4.06 -11.30 -4.95
C ASP A 93 4.69 -11.90 -6.22
N ARG A 94 5.29 -11.03 -7.03
CA ARG A 94 5.88 -11.41 -8.32
C ARG A 94 7.17 -12.20 -8.17
N MET A 95 7.87 -11.98 -7.06
CA MET A 95 9.12 -12.68 -6.76
C MET A 95 8.87 -14.16 -6.49
N ASN A 96 7.81 -14.47 -5.75
CA ASN A 96 7.45 -15.85 -5.40
C ASN A 96 6.31 -16.43 -6.25
N LYS A 97 5.88 -15.70 -7.29
CA LYS A 97 4.79 -16.08 -8.20
C LYS A 97 3.55 -16.56 -7.45
N ARG A 98 3.08 -15.75 -6.50
CA ARG A 98 1.91 -16.08 -5.69
C ARG A 98 1.03 -14.87 -5.47
N TYR A 99 -0.22 -15.11 -5.10
CA TYR A 99 -1.17 -14.03 -4.86
C TYR A 99 -2.18 -14.38 -3.77
N VAL A 100 -2.78 -13.35 -3.20
CA VAL A 100 -3.98 -13.44 -2.35
C VAL A 100 -5.01 -12.50 -2.92
N GLN A 101 -6.24 -13.00 -3.07
CA GLN A 101 -7.42 -12.18 -3.31
C GLN A 101 -8.40 -12.47 -2.19
N ALA A 102 -8.83 -11.43 -1.48
CA ALA A 102 -9.73 -11.57 -0.35
C ALA A 102 -10.64 -10.34 -0.24
N SER A 103 -11.84 -10.53 0.34
CA SER A 103 -12.72 -9.39 0.62
C SER A 103 -12.13 -8.52 1.73
N THR A 104 -12.47 -7.22 1.73
CA THR A 104 -12.11 -6.32 2.83
C THR A 104 -12.71 -6.78 4.16
N ALA A 105 -13.87 -7.47 4.12
CA ALA A 105 -14.49 -8.09 5.29
C ALA A 105 -13.61 -9.22 5.87
N ASP A 106 -13.14 -10.15 5.05
CA ASP A 106 -12.31 -11.28 5.50
C ASP A 106 -10.98 -10.80 6.09
N ILE A 107 -10.37 -9.78 5.48
CA ILE A 107 -9.14 -9.19 5.99
C ILE A 107 -9.39 -8.49 7.33
N ASN A 108 -10.52 -7.79 7.48
CA ASN A 108 -10.89 -7.10 8.71
C ASN A 108 -11.22 -8.03 9.88
N VAL A 109 -11.57 -9.29 9.63
CA VAL A 109 -11.74 -10.30 10.67
C VAL A 109 -10.40 -10.67 11.31
N LEU A 110 -9.32 -10.64 10.51
CA LEU A 110 -8.01 -11.13 10.92
C LEU A 110 -7.08 -10.02 11.41
N LEU A 111 -7.27 -8.78 10.94
CA LEU A 111 -6.45 -7.64 11.36
C LEU A 111 -6.96 -7.01 12.66
N THR A 112 -6.03 -6.68 13.55
CA THR A 112 -6.32 -5.88 14.75
C THR A 112 -6.74 -4.44 14.44
N ARG A 113 -6.36 -3.93 13.27
CA ARG A 113 -6.76 -2.63 12.72
C ARG A 113 -7.52 -2.84 11.42
N LYS A 114 -8.77 -2.40 11.39
CA LYS A 114 -9.63 -2.55 10.22
C LYS A 114 -9.16 -1.65 9.08
N ILE A 115 -9.02 -2.24 7.90
CA ILE A 115 -8.93 -1.57 6.61
C ILE A 115 -10.30 -0.99 6.29
N ASN A 116 -10.30 0.25 5.85
CA ASN A 116 -11.48 0.90 5.30
C ASN A 116 -11.01 1.71 4.09
N PHE A 117 -11.65 1.46 2.94
CA PHE A 117 -11.25 2.05 1.67
C PHE A 117 -11.32 3.59 1.71
N GLU A 118 -12.44 4.17 2.16
CA GLU A 118 -12.60 5.62 2.30
C GLU A 118 -11.53 6.25 3.21
N LYS A 119 -11.11 5.54 4.27
CA LYS A 119 -10.02 6.00 5.13
C LYS A 119 -8.67 5.99 4.43
N LEU A 120 -8.41 5.00 3.56
CA LEU A 120 -7.19 4.95 2.76
C LEU A 120 -7.16 6.08 1.73
N GLU A 121 -8.28 6.33 1.06
CA GLU A 121 -8.40 7.45 0.13
C GLU A 121 -8.17 8.78 0.84
N LYS A 122 -8.85 8.99 1.97
CA LYS A 122 -8.66 10.21 2.78
C LYS A 122 -7.20 10.37 3.19
N LEU A 123 -6.52 9.30 3.60
CA LEU A 123 -5.10 9.36 3.98
C LEU A 123 -4.23 9.79 2.79
N LEU A 124 -4.47 9.24 1.60
CA LEU A 124 -3.74 9.60 0.39
C LEU A 124 -3.99 11.06 -0.02
N LEU A 125 -5.24 11.53 0.08
CA LEU A 125 -5.62 12.92 -0.20
C LEU A 125 -5.06 13.89 0.84
N ASP A 126 -5.06 13.53 2.12
CA ASP A 126 -4.44 14.33 3.18
C ASP A 126 -2.92 14.42 2.95
N ALA A 127 -2.28 13.32 2.54
CA ALA A 127 -0.85 13.26 2.26
C ALA A 127 -0.45 14.04 0.99
N SER A 128 -1.37 14.31 0.06
CA SER A 128 -1.10 15.12 -1.13
C SER A 128 -1.17 16.62 -0.87
N GLN A 129 -1.67 17.06 0.30
CA GLN A 129 -1.78 18.47 0.62
C GLN A 129 -0.40 19.13 0.83
N PRO A 130 -0.26 20.42 0.50
CA PRO A 130 0.96 21.17 0.79
C PRO A 130 1.34 21.07 2.28
N ASN A 131 2.62 20.84 2.56
CA ASN A 131 3.19 20.68 3.92
C ASN A 131 2.65 19.47 4.72
N ALA A 132 1.90 18.56 4.10
CA ALA A 132 1.49 17.34 4.75
C ALA A 132 2.67 16.43 5.07
N LYS A 133 2.51 15.61 6.12
CA LYS A 133 3.49 14.56 6.42
C LYS A 133 3.36 13.45 5.39
N THR A 134 4.34 13.34 4.51
CA THR A 134 4.32 12.32 3.45
C THR A 134 5.14 11.06 3.78
N THR A 135 5.77 11.03 4.96
CA THR A 135 6.54 9.88 5.42
C THR A 135 5.85 9.20 6.58
N ILE A 136 5.56 7.91 6.42
CA ILE A 136 5.01 7.04 7.45
C ILE A 136 6.12 6.12 7.93
N THR A 137 6.39 6.13 9.23
CA THR A 137 7.35 5.21 9.84
C THR A 137 6.63 3.99 10.42
N GLY A 138 7.27 2.82 10.43
CA GLY A 138 6.63 1.62 10.96
C GLY A 138 6.42 1.64 12.48
N GLU A 139 7.09 2.55 13.21
CA GLU A 139 6.74 2.88 14.60
C GLU A 139 5.32 3.45 14.71
N GLU A 140 4.90 4.31 13.78
CA GLU A 140 3.55 4.87 13.73
C GLU A 140 2.48 3.83 13.32
N VAL A 141 2.91 2.81 12.58
CA VAL A 141 2.08 1.66 12.19
C VAL A 141 1.81 0.75 13.41
N GLY A 142 2.66 0.79 14.43
CA GLY A 142 2.48 0.04 15.69
C GLY A 142 2.82 -1.45 15.58
N ILE A 143 3.67 -1.82 14.60
CA ILE A 143 4.08 -3.21 14.37
C ILE A 143 5.58 -3.33 14.63
N SER A 144 5.92 -4.16 15.61
CA SER A 144 7.29 -4.33 16.10
C SER A 144 8.26 -4.79 15.01
N SER A 145 7.84 -5.67 14.10
CA SER A 145 8.65 -6.12 12.97
C SER A 145 8.94 -5.01 11.94
N LEU A 146 8.15 -3.93 11.96
CA LEU A 146 8.23 -2.84 10.99
C LEU A 146 8.88 -1.58 11.55
N ARG A 147 9.34 -1.57 12.81
CA ARG A 147 9.79 -0.33 13.48
C ARG A 147 10.80 0.49 12.66
N SER A 148 11.70 -0.19 11.94
CA SER A 148 12.73 0.45 11.10
C SER A 148 12.26 0.77 9.66
N ALA A 149 11.06 0.36 9.27
CA ALA A 149 10.50 0.62 7.95
C ALA A 149 10.04 2.07 7.81
N LYS A 150 10.21 2.64 6.61
CA LYS A 150 9.78 4.00 6.26
C LYS A 150 9.14 3.97 4.87
N LEU A 151 7.92 4.48 4.76
CA LEU A 151 7.24 4.70 3.50
C LEU A 151 7.15 6.19 3.25
N ARG A 152 7.73 6.69 2.17
CA ARG A 152 7.64 8.09 1.75
C ARG A 152 6.84 8.20 0.45
N LEU A 153 5.87 9.09 0.43
CA LEU A 153 5.12 9.50 -0.76
C LEU A 153 5.62 10.86 -1.23
N TYR A 154 5.71 11.06 -2.55
CA TYR A 154 6.15 12.31 -3.15
C TYR A 154 5.71 12.38 -4.62
N ASP A 155 5.91 13.55 -5.24
CA ASP A 155 5.58 13.76 -6.66
C ASP A 155 4.11 13.44 -6.96
N PHE A 156 3.22 14.10 -6.21
CA PHE A 156 1.78 13.92 -6.34
C PHE A 156 1.24 14.64 -7.59
N SER A 157 0.30 13.99 -8.28
CA SER A 157 -0.46 14.59 -9.40
C SER A 157 -1.93 14.18 -9.32
N THR A 158 -2.81 15.08 -9.74
CA THR A 158 -4.26 14.88 -9.86
C THR A 158 -4.71 14.78 -11.33
N ASP A 159 -3.77 14.65 -12.25
CA ASP A 159 -4.06 14.52 -13.68
C ASP A 159 -4.86 13.25 -13.97
N ASN A 160 -5.56 13.25 -15.12
CA ASN A 160 -6.24 12.05 -15.58
C ASN A 160 -5.23 10.92 -15.83
N ILE A 161 -5.46 9.78 -15.17
CA ILE A 161 -4.65 8.58 -15.30
C ILE A 161 -5.53 7.39 -15.67
N THR A 162 -4.96 6.45 -16.41
CA THR A 162 -5.59 5.14 -16.62
C THR A 162 -5.10 4.16 -15.56
N ILE A 163 -6.05 3.52 -14.87
CA ILE A 163 -5.78 2.45 -13.90
C ILE A 163 -6.44 1.16 -14.41
N THR A 164 -5.64 0.31 -15.06
CA THR A 164 -6.12 -1.00 -15.51
C THR A 164 -6.23 -1.96 -14.32
N PRO A 165 -7.38 -2.64 -14.13
CA PRO A 165 -7.51 -3.72 -13.15
C PRO A 165 -6.44 -4.78 -13.37
N THR A 166 -5.80 -5.22 -12.30
CA THR A 166 -4.77 -6.24 -12.39
C THR A 166 -5.40 -7.60 -12.67
N LYS A 167 -4.98 -8.25 -13.75
CA LYS A 167 -5.34 -9.64 -14.05
C LYS A 167 -4.23 -10.56 -13.54
N VAL A 168 -4.60 -11.55 -12.73
CA VAL A 168 -3.67 -12.56 -12.24
C VAL A 168 -3.35 -13.54 -13.37
N SER A 169 -2.06 -13.72 -13.68
CA SER A 169 -1.62 -14.70 -14.67
C SER A 169 -1.71 -16.12 -14.11
N PRO A 170 -2.03 -17.15 -14.92
CA PRO A 170 -2.07 -18.55 -14.48
C PRO A 170 -0.78 -19.07 -13.86
N GLN A 171 0.37 -18.40 -14.11
CA GLN A 171 1.65 -18.78 -13.51
C GLN A 171 1.74 -18.47 -12.00
N TYR A 172 0.78 -17.74 -11.44
CA TYR A 172 0.75 -17.36 -10.03
C TYR A 172 -0.10 -18.34 -9.22
N THR A 173 0.44 -18.80 -8.10
CA THR A 173 -0.26 -19.72 -7.21
C THR A 173 -1.04 -18.95 -6.14
N PRO A 174 -2.34 -19.23 -5.93
CA PRO A 174 -3.07 -18.63 -4.81
C PRO A 174 -2.52 -19.15 -3.47
N ILE A 175 -2.41 -18.28 -2.47
CA ILE A 175 -2.18 -18.68 -1.09
C ILE A 175 -3.33 -18.22 -0.21
N GLU A 176 -3.47 -18.83 0.97
CA GLU A 176 -4.46 -18.39 1.94
C GLU A 176 -4.10 -17.03 2.53
N LEU A 177 -5.12 -16.24 2.86
CA LEU A 177 -4.96 -14.95 3.55
C LEU A 177 -4.20 -15.10 4.87
N ASN A 178 -4.50 -16.14 5.65
CA ASN A 178 -3.73 -16.47 6.86
C ASN A 178 -2.25 -16.74 6.55
N GLY A 179 -1.96 -17.44 5.46
CA GLY A 179 -0.59 -17.68 4.99
C GLY A 179 0.14 -16.37 4.70
N LEU A 180 -0.54 -15.40 4.08
CA LEU A 180 0.01 -14.06 3.86
C LEU A 180 0.20 -13.28 5.16
N LEU A 181 -0.77 -13.31 6.08
CA LEU A 181 -0.67 -12.60 7.36
C LEU A 181 0.46 -13.14 8.24
N LYS A 182 0.68 -14.46 8.28
CA LYS A 182 1.83 -15.04 8.96
C LYS A 182 3.16 -14.53 8.40
N LEU A 183 3.24 -14.34 7.09
CA LEU A 183 4.42 -13.77 6.44
C LEU A 183 4.62 -12.28 6.74
N ILE A 184 3.62 -11.57 7.30
CA ILE A 184 3.71 -10.12 7.61
C ILE A 184 3.82 -9.86 9.11
N LEU A 185 3.05 -10.61 9.91
CA LEU A 185 2.80 -10.34 11.32
C LEU A 185 3.59 -11.24 12.27
N GLU A 186 4.01 -12.43 11.84
CA GLU A 186 4.75 -13.37 12.68
C GLU A 186 6.28 -13.24 12.50
N LYS A 187 7.02 -13.51 13.59
CA LYS A 187 8.44 -13.22 13.79
C LYS A 187 9.42 -14.01 12.92
#